data_AF-A0A7J5C2U8-F1
#
_entry.id   AF-A0A7J5C2U8-F1
#
_cell.length_a   1.000
_cell.length_b   1.000
_cell.length_c   1.000
_cell.angle_alpha   90.00
_cell.angle_beta   90.00
_cell.angle_gamma   90.00
#
_symmetry.space_group_name_H-M   'P 1'
#
loop_
_entity.id
_entity.type
_entity.pdbx_description
1 polymer ?
#
loop_
_entity_poly.entity_id
_entity_poly.type
_entity_poly.pdbx_seq_one_letter_code
_entity_poly.pdbx_strand_id
1 'polypeptide(L)'
;MEAYDFVFDAETDSDATNAAAPNAHRGWTGQLGPGVGDAHWPRSTVTGLPMLHGITVELPEAYRRRGEELVAISFFQGDGQFRDEDDAAVPDAESDDPFLRQLATYVPLDRETKLEDIIGGEFATLWLTREEFERGPSAPPEDVREPDTHTNEDDEGVNAWDVPEWADEPETRDFHLVVRDDPNAGLAPESDGYVEPFDSGARDWHAWAAPLVEPMHLGGTAFPVQGLPEGLSAYYLEVDELPGMNLGGDGRAQIDLETDEFDWACG
;
A
#
# COMPACT_ATOMS: atom_id res chain seq x y z
N MET A 1 11.25 20.33 -3.89
CA MET A 1 10.36 19.39 -3.19
C MET A 1 11.27 18.37 -2.55
N GLU A 2 10.99 17.97 -1.32
CA GLU A 2 11.80 16.96 -0.61
C GLU A 2 11.25 15.58 -0.94
N ALA A 3 12.14 14.58 -0.96
CA ALA A 3 11.78 13.16 -0.92
C ALA A 3 11.97 12.64 0.51
N TYR A 4 11.35 11.51 0.86
CA TYR A 4 11.38 11.00 2.23
C TYR A 4 11.57 9.49 2.31
N ASP A 5 12.49 9.04 3.17
CA ASP A 5 12.64 7.62 3.54
C ASP A 5 11.73 7.28 4.71
N PHE A 6 11.30 6.02 4.75
CA PHE A 6 10.48 5.48 5.82
C PHE A 6 11.41 4.85 6.85
N VAL A 7 11.41 5.36 8.08
CA VAL A 7 12.23 4.86 9.17
C VAL A 7 11.31 4.24 10.20
N PHE A 8 11.32 2.90 10.25
CA PHE A 8 10.58 2.15 11.25
C PHE A 8 11.16 2.41 12.64
N ASP A 9 10.26 2.60 13.61
CA ASP A 9 10.66 2.71 15.00
C ASP A 9 11.33 1.37 15.39
N ALA A 10 12.58 1.44 15.84
CA ALA A 10 13.36 0.25 16.13
C ALA A 10 12.61 -0.62 17.15
N GLU A 11 12.52 -1.93 16.88
CA GLU A 11 12.31 -2.88 17.97
C GLU A 11 13.39 -2.60 19.00
N THR A 12 12.99 -2.36 20.23
CA THR A 12 13.85 -1.84 21.31
C THR A 12 15.16 -2.63 21.41
N ASP A 13 16.22 -2.14 20.78
CA ASP A 13 17.60 -2.42 21.14
C ASP A 13 18.21 -1.10 21.62
N SER A 14 18.46 -1.07 22.92
CA SER A 14 18.88 0.11 23.65
C SER A 14 20.31 0.48 23.25
N ASP A 15 20.49 1.32 22.23
CA ASP A 15 21.65 2.24 22.15
C ASP A 15 21.64 3.26 20.98
N ALA A 16 20.62 3.32 20.13
CA ALA A 16 20.50 4.37 19.11
C ALA A 16 19.39 5.37 19.45
N THR A 17 19.75 6.63 19.70
CA THR A 17 18.81 7.73 19.89
C THR A 17 18.26 8.20 18.54
N ASN A 18 17.49 7.37 17.85
CA ASN A 18 16.62 7.80 16.75
C ASN A 18 15.29 8.30 17.33
N ALA A 19 15.35 9.39 18.10
CA ALA A 19 14.13 10.06 18.50
C ALA A 19 13.58 10.80 17.28
N ALA A 20 12.44 10.36 16.76
CA ALA A 20 11.71 11.05 15.71
C ALA A 20 11.55 12.54 16.06
N ALA A 21 11.75 13.42 15.08
CA ALA A 21 11.52 14.84 15.28
C ALA A 21 10.05 15.05 15.70
N PRO A 22 9.74 15.98 16.61
CA PRO A 22 8.39 16.17 17.16
C PRO A 22 7.30 16.57 16.13
N ASN A 23 7.66 16.73 14.85
CA ASN A 23 6.76 17.00 13.72
C ASN A 23 7.01 16.04 12.54
N ALA A 24 7.67 14.89 12.76
CA ALA A 24 7.84 13.92 11.69
C ALA A 24 6.46 13.38 11.28
N HIS A 25 6.18 13.42 9.97
CA HIS A 25 5.06 12.69 9.41
C HIS A 25 5.23 11.20 9.76
N ARG A 26 4.11 10.52 10.04
CA ARG A 26 4.13 9.15 10.56
C ARG A 26 3.23 8.23 9.75
N GLY A 27 3.41 6.94 9.93
CA GLY A 27 2.53 5.93 9.37
C GLY A 27 2.72 4.59 10.05
N TRP A 28 2.00 3.58 9.58
CA TRP A 28 2.13 2.22 10.07
C TRP A 28 1.88 1.19 8.96
N THR A 29 2.46 0.01 9.12
CA THR A 29 2.21 -1.18 8.28
C THR A 29 1.38 -2.23 9.03
N GLY A 30 1.08 -3.35 8.38
CA GLY A 30 0.46 -4.54 8.98
C GLY A 30 -1.07 -4.53 8.89
N GLN A 31 -1.75 -5.54 9.44
CA GLN A 31 -3.18 -5.78 9.14
C GLN A 31 -4.17 -4.72 9.67
N LEU A 32 -3.75 -3.89 10.62
CA LEU A 32 -4.60 -2.83 11.17
C LEU A 32 -4.54 -1.62 10.24
N GLY A 33 -5.69 -1.22 9.70
CA GLY A 33 -5.81 -0.17 8.70
C GLY A 33 -6.34 1.15 9.28
N PRO A 34 -6.86 2.05 8.44
CA PRO A 34 -7.36 3.34 8.87
C PRO A 34 -8.72 3.24 9.57
N GLY A 35 -9.04 4.26 10.38
CA GLY A 35 -10.30 4.33 11.11
C GLY A 35 -11.48 4.80 10.27
N VAL A 36 -11.77 4.12 9.16
CA VAL A 36 -12.88 4.43 8.23
C VAL A 36 -14.18 3.71 8.59
N GLY A 37 -14.11 2.67 9.42
CA GLY A 37 -15.26 1.87 9.86
C GLY A 37 -15.65 0.78 8.86
N ASP A 38 -16.37 -0.22 9.37
CA ASP A 38 -16.59 -1.51 8.68
C ASP A 38 -17.23 -1.38 7.30
N ALA A 39 -18.20 -0.46 7.17
CA ALA A 39 -18.93 -0.23 5.93
C ALA A 39 -18.05 0.39 4.82
N HIS A 40 -16.90 0.97 5.18
CA HIS A 40 -16.04 1.72 4.25
C HIS A 40 -14.67 1.07 4.04
N TRP A 41 -14.43 -0.10 4.65
CA TRP A 41 -13.19 -0.83 4.45
C TRP A 41 -13.10 -1.36 3.01
N PRO A 42 -12.01 -1.14 2.27
CA PRO A 42 -11.88 -1.63 0.90
C PRO A 42 -12.10 -3.14 0.79
N ARG A 43 -12.91 -3.56 -0.18
CA ARG A 43 -13.23 -4.99 -0.44
C ARG A 43 -12.86 -5.40 -1.85
N SER A 44 -12.49 -6.66 -2.07
CA SER A 44 -12.33 -7.23 -3.41
C SER A 44 -13.62 -7.06 -4.21
N THR A 45 -13.49 -6.76 -5.50
CA THR A 45 -14.65 -6.71 -6.40
C THR A 45 -15.11 -8.11 -6.82
N VAL A 46 -14.24 -9.11 -6.64
CA VAL A 46 -14.51 -10.52 -6.89
C VAL A 46 -15.18 -11.15 -5.67
N THR A 47 -14.45 -11.40 -4.59
CA THR A 47 -15.01 -12.19 -3.48
C THR A 47 -15.83 -11.36 -2.50
N GLY A 48 -15.70 -10.03 -2.54
CA GLY A 48 -16.27 -9.14 -1.54
C GLY A 48 -15.59 -9.23 -0.16
N LEU A 49 -14.51 -10.01 -0.03
CA LEU A 49 -13.75 -10.11 1.22
C LEU A 49 -13.06 -8.77 1.51
N PRO A 50 -12.91 -8.38 2.80
CA PRO A 50 -12.12 -7.21 3.16
C PRO A 50 -10.68 -7.36 2.67
N MET A 51 -10.17 -6.36 1.95
CA MET A 51 -8.78 -6.35 1.47
C MET A 51 -7.81 -6.24 2.64
N LEU A 52 -6.65 -6.90 2.52
CA LEU A 52 -5.54 -6.77 3.45
C LEU A 52 -5.01 -5.33 3.43
N HIS A 53 -4.87 -4.70 4.59
CA HIS A 53 -4.15 -3.45 4.70
C HIS A 53 -2.63 -3.71 4.66
N GLY A 54 -1.93 -3.02 3.76
CA GLY A 54 -0.46 -3.03 3.72
C GLY A 54 0.13 -1.90 4.56
N ILE A 55 -0.19 -0.66 4.20
CA ILE A 55 0.43 0.54 4.76
C ILE A 55 -0.49 1.75 4.77
N THR A 56 -0.38 2.57 5.82
CA THR A 56 -0.97 3.92 5.89
C THR A 56 0.12 4.95 6.17
N VAL A 57 0.14 6.04 5.40
CA VAL A 57 1.18 7.09 5.48
C VAL A 57 0.53 8.47 5.66
N GLU A 58 0.95 9.23 6.67
CA GLU A 58 0.67 10.68 6.73
C GLU A 58 1.52 11.42 5.69
N LEU A 59 0.87 12.19 4.83
CA LEU A 59 1.52 12.85 3.70
C LEU A 59 2.02 14.26 4.09
N PRO A 60 3.28 14.59 3.74
CA PRO A 60 3.75 15.97 3.67
C PRO A 60 2.86 16.80 2.75
N GLU A 61 2.72 18.10 3.03
CA GLU A 61 1.81 19.01 2.31
C GLU A 61 1.99 18.94 0.78
N ALA A 62 3.22 18.85 0.30
CA ALA A 62 3.53 18.77 -1.12
C ALA A 62 2.94 17.51 -1.82
N TYR A 63 2.78 16.41 -1.07
CA TYR A 63 2.27 15.13 -1.56
C TYR A 63 0.75 14.98 -1.41
N ARG A 64 0.04 15.97 -0.85
CA ARG A 64 -1.44 15.95 -0.72
C ARG A 64 -2.12 16.34 -2.04
N ARG A 65 -1.99 15.48 -3.04
CA ARG A 65 -2.40 15.77 -4.43
C ARG A 65 -3.90 15.72 -4.68
N ARG A 66 -4.68 15.17 -3.74
CA ARG A 66 -6.15 15.05 -3.86
C ARG A 66 -6.95 16.05 -3.04
N GLY A 67 -6.30 16.94 -2.30
CA GLY A 67 -6.95 17.95 -1.45
C GLY A 67 -6.17 18.20 -0.17
N GLU A 68 -6.16 19.43 0.33
CA GLU A 68 -5.41 19.80 1.54
C GLU A 68 -5.93 19.09 2.80
N GLU A 69 -7.21 18.71 2.80
CA GLU A 69 -7.92 17.97 3.84
C GLU A 69 -7.63 16.47 3.82
N LEU A 70 -7.11 15.95 2.70
CA LEU A 70 -6.72 14.55 2.53
C LEU A 70 -5.25 14.42 2.87
N VAL A 71 -5.00 14.08 4.13
CA VAL A 71 -3.69 14.24 4.76
C VAL A 71 -2.88 12.96 4.85
N ALA A 72 -3.48 11.83 4.48
CA ALA A 72 -2.86 10.52 4.52
C ALA A 72 -3.42 9.64 3.41
N ILE A 73 -2.71 8.56 3.08
CA ILE A 73 -3.14 7.55 2.12
C ILE A 73 -2.90 6.16 2.72
N SER A 74 -3.82 5.24 2.45
CA SER A 74 -3.67 3.81 2.73
C SER A 74 -3.58 3.01 1.44
N PHE A 75 -2.80 1.95 1.44
CA PHE A 75 -2.68 0.99 0.35
C PHE A 75 -3.06 -0.42 0.84
N PHE A 76 -3.85 -1.12 0.03
CA PHE A 76 -4.44 -2.41 0.33
C PHE A 76 -4.22 -3.38 -0.83
N GLN A 77 -4.19 -4.67 -0.51
CA GLN A 77 -4.21 -5.75 -1.48
C GLN A 77 -5.43 -6.65 -1.23
N GLY A 78 -6.13 -6.97 -2.30
CA GLY A 78 -7.22 -7.93 -2.31
C GLY A 78 -6.84 -9.22 -3.04
N ASP A 79 -7.78 -10.14 -2.96
CA ASP A 79 -7.88 -11.29 -3.82
C ASP A 79 -8.49 -10.90 -5.17
N GLY A 80 -8.25 -11.72 -6.20
CA GLY A 80 -8.70 -11.47 -7.57
C GLY A 80 -7.85 -12.15 -8.65
N GLN A 81 -6.63 -12.55 -8.31
CA GLN A 81 -5.70 -13.14 -9.27
C GLN A 81 -6.28 -14.45 -9.81
N PHE A 82 -6.56 -14.48 -11.12
CA PHE A 82 -7.10 -15.64 -11.86
C PHE A 82 -8.58 -16.03 -11.60
N ARG A 83 -9.37 -15.18 -10.95
CA ARG A 83 -10.82 -15.44 -10.78
C ARG A 83 -11.66 -14.98 -11.97
N ASP A 84 -12.71 -15.73 -12.30
CA ASP A 84 -13.73 -15.30 -13.26
C ASP A 84 -14.68 -14.28 -12.59
N GLU A 85 -14.99 -13.17 -13.29
CA GLU A 85 -15.93 -12.13 -12.80
C GLU A 85 -17.33 -12.69 -12.48
N ASP A 86 -17.71 -13.80 -13.11
CA ASP A 86 -18.99 -14.48 -12.87
C ASP A 86 -19.09 -15.14 -11.48
N ASP A 87 -17.97 -15.31 -10.78
CA ASP A 87 -17.90 -15.86 -9.42
C ASP A 87 -18.02 -14.77 -8.33
N ALA A 88 -18.33 -13.52 -8.72
CA ALA A 88 -18.38 -12.42 -7.78
C ALA A 88 -19.46 -12.60 -6.69
N ALA A 89 -19.11 -12.32 -5.44
CA ALA A 89 -20.06 -12.40 -4.34
C ALA A 89 -21.14 -11.31 -4.48
N VAL A 90 -22.41 -11.71 -4.47
CA VAL A 90 -23.53 -10.79 -4.67
C VAL A 90 -24.06 -10.33 -3.30
N PRO A 91 -23.97 -9.02 -2.96
CA PRO A 91 -24.52 -8.50 -1.70
C PRO A 91 -26.02 -8.74 -1.58
N ASP A 92 -26.46 -9.24 -0.43
CA ASP A 92 -27.88 -9.44 -0.12
C ASP A 92 -28.16 -9.23 1.38
N ALA A 93 -28.82 -8.10 1.69
CA ALA A 93 -29.18 -7.72 3.06
C ALA A 93 -30.21 -8.65 3.72
N GLU A 94 -30.97 -9.41 2.93
CA GLU A 94 -32.00 -10.32 3.40
C GLU A 94 -31.55 -11.79 3.37
N SER A 95 -30.31 -12.06 2.95
CA SER A 95 -29.74 -13.42 2.91
C SER A 95 -29.63 -14.04 4.30
N ASP A 96 -29.76 -15.36 4.40
CA ASP A 96 -29.43 -16.11 5.62
C ASP A 96 -27.90 -16.20 5.84
N ASP A 97 -27.11 -15.93 4.81
CA ASP A 97 -25.65 -15.88 4.87
C ASP A 97 -25.16 -14.58 5.56
N PRO A 98 -24.47 -14.66 6.72
CA PRO A 98 -23.95 -13.49 7.41
C PRO A 98 -22.95 -12.67 6.60
N PHE A 99 -22.14 -13.32 5.75
CA PHE A 99 -21.16 -12.63 4.91
C PHE A 99 -21.86 -11.76 3.86
N LEU A 100 -22.86 -12.31 3.15
CA LEU A 100 -23.60 -11.56 2.13
C LEU A 100 -24.39 -10.39 2.73
N ARG A 101 -24.90 -10.53 3.96
CA ARG A 101 -25.53 -9.42 4.69
C ARG A 101 -24.51 -8.33 5.06
N GLN A 102 -23.32 -8.71 5.54
CA GLN A 102 -22.27 -7.76 5.85
C GLN A 102 -21.80 -7.04 4.59
N LEU A 103 -21.60 -7.77 3.48
CA LEU A 103 -21.23 -7.21 2.18
C LEU A 103 -22.29 -6.22 1.68
N ALA A 104 -23.57 -6.46 1.92
CA ALA A 104 -24.64 -5.51 1.56
C ALA A 104 -24.59 -4.18 2.33
N THR A 105 -23.80 -4.08 3.40
CA THR A 105 -23.56 -2.81 4.12
C THR A 105 -22.37 -2.02 3.59
N TYR A 106 -21.58 -2.62 2.70
CA TYR A 106 -20.41 -1.98 2.12
C TYR A 106 -20.81 -0.78 1.26
N VAL A 107 -20.15 0.34 1.49
CA VAL A 107 -20.26 1.59 0.76
C VAL A 107 -18.84 2.10 0.51
N PRO A 108 -18.28 1.92 -0.70
CA PRO A 108 -16.97 2.47 -1.02
C PRO A 108 -16.98 3.99 -0.84
N LEU A 109 -15.86 4.54 -0.39
CA LEU A 109 -15.70 5.98 -0.29
C LEU A 109 -15.33 6.54 -1.67
N ASP A 110 -15.83 7.73 -2.03
CA ASP A 110 -15.54 8.38 -3.32
C ASP A 110 -14.04 8.67 -3.58
N ARG A 111 -13.19 8.45 -2.57
CA ARG A 111 -11.73 8.65 -2.58
C ARG A 111 -10.95 7.34 -2.43
N GLU A 112 -11.66 6.23 -2.58
CA GLU A 112 -11.10 4.91 -2.83
C GLU A 112 -10.85 4.76 -4.33
N THR A 113 -9.68 4.24 -4.70
CA THR A 113 -9.38 3.87 -6.08
C THR A 113 -8.99 2.41 -6.12
N LYS A 114 -9.68 1.63 -6.97
CA LYS A 114 -9.27 0.26 -7.28
C LYS A 114 -8.16 0.28 -8.32
N LEU A 115 -7.17 -0.57 -8.08
CA LEU A 115 -6.00 -0.75 -8.93
C LEU A 115 -5.91 -2.24 -9.27
N GLU A 116 -5.40 -2.56 -10.44
CA GLU A 116 -5.25 -3.93 -10.93
C GLU A 116 -3.88 -4.05 -11.60
N ASP A 117 -3.18 -5.14 -11.34
CA ASP A 117 -1.94 -5.46 -12.05
C ASP A 117 -2.19 -6.23 -13.37
N ILE A 118 -1.13 -6.55 -14.09
CA ILE A 118 -1.23 -7.23 -15.41
C ILE A 118 -1.75 -8.67 -15.33
N ILE A 119 -1.77 -9.30 -14.15
CA ILE A 119 -2.25 -10.66 -13.92
C ILE A 119 -3.62 -10.71 -13.21
N GLY A 120 -4.26 -9.55 -13.00
CA GLY A 120 -5.58 -9.42 -12.38
C GLY A 120 -5.55 -9.39 -10.86
N GLY A 121 -4.38 -9.17 -10.23
CA GLY A 121 -4.30 -8.93 -8.79
C GLY A 121 -4.95 -7.60 -8.42
N GLU A 122 -5.88 -7.62 -7.46
CA GLU A 122 -6.59 -6.41 -7.03
C GLU A 122 -5.86 -5.68 -5.90
N PHE A 123 -5.83 -4.36 -6.01
CA PHE A 123 -5.31 -3.47 -4.99
C PHE A 123 -6.26 -2.29 -4.81
N ALA A 124 -6.07 -1.54 -3.73
CA ALA A 124 -6.79 -0.29 -3.55
C ALA A 124 -5.93 0.77 -2.85
N THR A 125 -6.13 2.02 -3.24
CA THR A 125 -5.71 3.17 -2.44
C THR A 125 -6.91 3.84 -1.81
N LEU A 126 -6.72 4.40 -0.62
CA LEU A 126 -7.74 5.17 0.08
C LEU A 126 -7.14 6.43 0.68
N TRP A 127 -7.58 7.59 0.20
CA TRP A 127 -7.19 8.87 0.77
C TRP A 127 -7.93 9.15 2.06
N LEU A 128 -7.26 9.68 3.09
CA LEU A 128 -7.80 9.83 4.45
C LEU A 128 -7.85 11.29 4.89
N THR A 129 -8.92 11.65 5.61
CA THR A 129 -8.94 12.89 6.37
C THR A 129 -8.09 12.74 7.63
N ARG A 130 -7.80 13.86 8.31
CA ARG A 130 -7.15 13.83 9.63
C ARG A 130 -7.88 12.91 10.61
N GLU A 131 -9.21 12.99 10.66
CA GLU A 131 -10.00 12.24 11.64
C GLU A 131 -9.87 10.72 11.42
N GLU A 132 -9.95 10.25 10.17
CA GLU A 132 -9.86 8.80 9.89
C GLU A 132 -8.46 8.25 10.08
N PHE A 133 -7.45 9.05 9.75
CA PHE A 133 -6.06 8.71 10.05
C PHE A 133 -5.83 8.60 11.57
N GLU A 134 -6.31 9.57 12.36
CA GLU A 134 -6.13 9.59 13.82
C GLU A 134 -6.98 8.56 14.57
N ARG A 135 -8.04 8.02 13.95
CA ARG A 135 -8.83 6.91 14.50
C ARG A 135 -8.18 5.54 14.27
N GLY A 136 -7.21 5.44 13.37
CA GLY A 136 -6.41 4.23 13.17
C GLY A 136 -5.28 4.09 14.21
N PRO A 137 -4.61 2.92 14.26
CA PRO A 137 -4.90 1.70 13.51
C PRO A 137 -6.21 1.02 13.96
N SER A 138 -6.99 0.49 13.02
CA SER A 138 -8.28 -0.20 13.25
C SER A 138 -8.26 -1.58 12.64
N ALA A 139 -8.91 -2.55 13.29
CA ALA A 139 -9.11 -3.87 12.72
C ALA A 139 -10.02 -3.82 11.47
N PRO A 140 -9.86 -4.75 10.52
CA PRO A 140 -10.80 -4.97 9.44
C PRO A 140 -12.20 -5.40 9.95
N PRO A 141 -13.25 -5.33 9.11
CA PRO A 141 -14.61 -5.75 9.46
C PRO A 141 -14.66 -7.23 9.85
N GLU A 142 -15.17 -7.54 11.04
CA GLU A 142 -15.21 -8.90 11.64
C GLU A 142 -15.45 -10.02 10.62
N ASP A 143 -14.66 -11.10 10.69
CA ASP A 143 -14.91 -12.30 9.89
C ASP A 143 -16.17 -13.01 10.40
N VAL A 144 -17.26 -12.82 9.67
CA VAL A 144 -18.57 -13.41 9.97
C VAL A 144 -18.87 -14.64 9.14
N ARG A 145 -17.90 -15.14 8.37
CA ARG A 145 -18.08 -16.33 7.51
C ARG A 145 -18.32 -17.57 8.37
N GLU A 146 -19.14 -18.47 7.83
CA GLU A 146 -19.20 -19.83 8.36
C GLU A 146 -17.97 -20.61 7.87
N PRO A 147 -17.49 -21.62 8.62
CA PRO A 147 -16.34 -22.42 8.19
C PRO A 147 -16.52 -23.01 6.79
N ASP A 148 -15.45 -22.99 6.00
CA ASP A 148 -15.39 -23.49 4.62
C ASP A 148 -16.34 -22.79 3.63
N THR A 149 -16.78 -21.55 3.92
CA THR A 149 -17.57 -20.71 3.01
C THR A 149 -16.79 -19.47 2.58
N HIS A 150 -17.04 -18.98 1.36
CA HIS A 150 -16.35 -17.81 0.78
C HIS A 150 -14.83 -17.91 0.94
N THR A 151 -14.28 -19.09 0.66
CA THR A 151 -12.86 -19.38 0.78
C THR A 151 -12.09 -18.92 -0.46
N ASN A 152 -10.80 -18.68 -0.27
CA ASN A 152 -9.88 -18.28 -1.34
C ASN A 152 -9.11 -19.46 -1.97
N GLU A 153 -9.64 -20.68 -1.92
CA GLU A 153 -8.88 -21.92 -2.25
C GLU A 153 -8.34 -21.99 -3.68
N ASP A 154 -8.96 -21.27 -4.62
CA ASP A 154 -8.59 -21.28 -6.05
C ASP A 154 -7.81 -20.02 -6.51
N ASP A 155 -7.47 -19.10 -5.60
CA ASP A 155 -6.84 -17.81 -5.90
C ASP A 155 -5.53 -17.65 -5.09
N GLU A 156 -4.51 -17.07 -5.71
CA GLU A 156 -3.20 -16.79 -5.09
C GLU A 156 -3.16 -15.46 -4.32
N GLY A 157 -4.26 -14.70 -4.34
CA GLY A 157 -4.42 -13.41 -3.68
C GLY A 157 -4.69 -13.50 -2.17
N VAL A 158 -4.65 -12.34 -1.52
CA VAL A 158 -4.71 -12.21 -0.06
C VAL A 158 -5.90 -11.37 0.36
N ASN A 159 -6.42 -11.63 1.55
CA ASN A 159 -7.45 -10.78 2.16
C ASN A 159 -7.12 -10.53 3.64
N ALA A 160 -7.93 -9.72 4.31
CA ALA A 160 -7.66 -9.29 5.67
C ALA A 160 -7.70 -10.41 6.73
N TRP A 161 -8.25 -11.58 6.38
CA TRP A 161 -8.45 -12.71 7.29
C TRP A 161 -7.63 -13.94 6.91
N ASP A 162 -7.47 -14.19 5.61
CA ASP A 162 -6.77 -15.36 5.10
C ASP A 162 -5.38 -14.95 4.59
N VAL A 163 -4.44 -14.76 5.52
CA VAL A 163 -3.02 -14.60 5.19
C VAL A 163 -2.45 -15.99 4.85
N PRO A 164 -1.87 -16.20 3.65
CA PRO A 164 -1.36 -17.52 3.28
C PRO A 164 -0.19 -17.99 4.15
N GLU A 165 -0.04 -19.31 4.33
CA GLU A 165 1.05 -19.89 5.13
C GLU A 165 2.47 -19.53 4.63
N TRP A 166 2.61 -19.13 3.35
CA TRP A 166 3.89 -18.70 2.80
C TRP A 166 4.27 -17.28 3.20
N ALA A 167 3.31 -16.48 3.65
CA ALA A 167 3.51 -15.09 4.03
C ALA A 167 3.85 -14.97 5.52
N ASP A 168 4.73 -14.02 5.85
CA ASP A 168 4.92 -13.62 7.24
C ASP A 168 3.66 -12.92 7.78
N GLU A 169 3.35 -13.16 9.06
CA GLU A 169 2.21 -12.53 9.72
C GLU A 169 2.33 -10.99 9.71
N PRO A 170 1.27 -10.27 9.31
CA PRO A 170 1.30 -8.81 9.20
C PRO A 170 1.30 -8.13 10.57
N GLU A 171 2.49 -7.90 11.12
CA GLU A 171 2.69 -7.14 12.35
C GLU A 171 2.54 -5.63 12.14
N THR A 172 1.82 -4.97 13.05
CA THR A 172 1.70 -3.51 13.03
C THR A 172 3.00 -2.86 13.48
N ARG A 173 3.64 -2.13 12.57
CA ARG A 173 4.88 -1.39 12.85
C ARG A 173 4.72 0.07 12.49
N ASP A 174 4.97 0.93 13.47
CA ASP A 174 5.01 2.37 13.25
C ASP A 174 6.31 2.78 12.56
N PHE A 175 6.22 3.81 11.73
CA PHE A 175 7.37 4.46 11.12
C PHE A 175 7.16 5.97 11.06
N HIS A 176 8.26 6.67 10.82
CA HIS A 176 8.26 8.10 10.56
C HIS A 176 9.05 8.44 9.29
N LEU A 177 8.71 9.58 8.69
CA LEU A 177 9.37 10.07 7.49
C LEU A 177 10.59 10.91 7.85
N VAL A 178 11.71 10.64 7.18
CA VAL A 178 12.93 11.45 7.25
C VAL A 178 13.27 11.99 5.88
N VAL A 179 13.75 13.23 5.80
CA VAL A 179 14.16 13.82 4.51
C VAL A 179 15.32 13.00 3.92
N ARG A 180 15.15 12.64 2.66
CA ARG A 180 16.11 11.87 1.86
C ARG A 180 16.97 12.82 1.04
N ASP A 181 18.30 12.67 1.14
CA ASP A 181 19.25 13.42 0.30
C ASP A 181 19.33 12.75 -1.08
N ASP A 182 18.37 13.08 -1.94
CA ASP A 182 18.16 12.45 -3.24
C ASP A 182 18.28 13.49 -4.37
N PRO A 183 19.17 13.30 -5.37
CA PRO A 183 19.29 14.22 -6.50
C PRO A 183 18.03 14.27 -7.38
N ASN A 184 17.17 13.25 -7.31
CA ASN A 184 15.92 13.16 -8.08
C ASN A 184 14.70 13.68 -7.30
N ALA A 185 14.89 14.24 -6.10
CA ALA A 185 13.77 14.79 -5.32
C ALA A 185 12.97 15.85 -6.10
N GLY A 186 11.68 15.58 -6.29
CA GLY A 186 10.76 16.45 -7.05
C GLY A 186 10.85 16.33 -8.56
N LEU A 187 11.56 15.33 -9.09
CA LEU A 187 11.59 14.98 -10.50
C LEU A 187 10.76 13.73 -10.75
N ALA A 188 10.07 13.69 -11.89
CA ALA A 188 9.47 12.45 -12.39
C ALA A 188 10.58 11.58 -13.02
N PRO A 189 10.52 10.23 -12.91
CA PRO A 189 11.54 9.34 -13.47
C PRO A 189 11.88 9.58 -14.95
N GLU A 190 10.90 9.91 -15.78
CA GLU A 190 11.09 10.15 -17.21
C GLU A 190 11.43 11.60 -17.58
N SER A 191 11.59 12.48 -16.58
CA SER A 191 11.76 13.92 -16.82
C SER A 191 13.20 14.32 -17.15
N ASP A 192 13.34 15.42 -17.89
CA ASP A 192 14.64 16.04 -18.16
C ASP A 192 15.35 16.39 -16.85
N GLY A 193 16.52 15.78 -16.61
CA GLY A 193 17.35 16.03 -15.43
C GLY A 193 17.27 14.95 -14.36
N TYR A 194 16.37 13.97 -14.50
CA TYR A 194 16.40 12.77 -13.67
C TYR A 194 17.72 12.01 -13.92
N VAL A 195 18.39 11.65 -12.83
CA VAL A 195 19.68 10.96 -12.84
C VAL A 195 19.43 9.48 -12.65
N GLU A 196 19.74 8.69 -13.69
CA GLU A 196 19.67 7.23 -13.67
C GLU A 196 20.48 6.66 -12.48
N PRO A 197 19.86 5.89 -11.56
CA PRO A 197 20.56 5.29 -10.43
C PRO A 197 21.45 4.09 -10.80
N PHE A 198 21.09 3.34 -11.85
CA PHE A 198 21.79 2.12 -12.22
C PHE A 198 22.83 2.35 -13.33
N ASP A 199 24.09 2.03 -13.06
CA ASP A 199 25.14 2.04 -14.07
C ASP A 199 25.08 0.74 -14.87
N SER A 200 24.40 0.76 -16.01
CA SER A 200 24.30 -0.42 -16.90
C SER A 200 25.65 -0.94 -17.40
N GLY A 201 26.68 -0.08 -17.48
CA GLY A 201 28.03 -0.46 -17.90
C GLY A 201 28.79 -1.21 -16.80
N ALA A 202 28.66 -0.76 -15.55
CA ALA A 202 29.23 -1.42 -14.38
C ALA A 202 28.38 -2.60 -13.87
N ARG A 203 27.09 -2.64 -14.24
CA ARG A 203 26.06 -3.53 -13.69
C ARG A 203 25.94 -3.40 -12.17
N ASP A 204 25.97 -2.18 -11.68
CA ASP A 204 25.94 -1.85 -10.26
C ASP A 204 25.26 -0.50 -10.04
N TRP A 205 24.85 -0.21 -8.81
CA TRP A 205 24.32 1.08 -8.44
C TRP A 205 25.41 2.15 -8.46
N HIS A 206 25.08 3.36 -8.91
CA HIS A 206 25.97 4.49 -8.68
C HIS A 206 26.17 4.71 -7.18
N ALA A 207 27.36 5.16 -6.78
CA ALA A 207 27.72 5.31 -5.37
C ALA A 207 26.79 6.26 -4.58
N TRP A 208 26.15 7.21 -5.26
CA TRP A 208 25.16 8.09 -4.65
C TRP A 208 23.81 7.41 -4.44
N ALA A 209 23.45 6.43 -5.29
CA ALA A 209 22.17 5.73 -5.29
C ALA A 209 22.18 4.51 -4.36
N ALA A 210 23.33 3.84 -4.20
CA ALA A 210 23.48 2.68 -3.33
C ALA A 210 22.86 2.80 -1.92
N PRO A 211 23.05 3.91 -1.16
CA PRO A 211 22.41 4.04 0.16
C PRO A 211 20.90 4.29 0.12
N LEU A 212 20.31 4.52 -1.05
CA LEU A 212 18.91 4.88 -1.25
C LEU A 212 18.03 3.70 -1.69
N VAL A 213 18.63 2.54 -1.98
CA VAL A 213 17.95 1.36 -2.53
C VAL A 213 16.98 0.72 -1.54
N GLU A 214 17.38 0.63 -0.27
CA GLU A 214 16.67 -0.21 0.72
C GLU A 214 15.38 0.37 1.29
N PRO A 215 15.25 1.67 1.61
CA PRO A 215 14.02 2.15 2.24
C PRO A 215 12.87 2.35 1.24
N MET A 216 11.67 1.92 1.65
CA MET A 216 10.42 2.48 1.14
C MET A 216 10.44 4.01 1.27
N HIS A 217 9.82 4.71 0.31
CA HIS A 217 9.98 6.15 0.23
C HIS A 217 8.84 6.88 -0.49
N LEU A 218 8.77 8.20 -0.27
CA LEU A 218 7.94 9.13 -1.03
C LEU A 218 8.82 9.95 -1.99
N GLY A 219 8.58 9.80 -3.29
CA GLY A 219 9.26 10.49 -4.39
C GLY A 219 10.79 10.31 -4.41
N GLY A 220 11.45 10.99 -5.35
CA GLY A 220 12.90 10.88 -5.51
C GLY A 220 13.29 9.82 -6.52
N THR A 221 14.33 9.05 -6.21
CA THR A 221 14.85 7.99 -7.06
C THR A 221 14.05 6.70 -6.86
N ALA A 222 13.36 6.25 -7.90
CA ALA A 222 12.64 4.98 -7.92
C ALA A 222 13.61 3.80 -8.10
N PHE A 223 13.33 2.69 -7.43
CA PHE A 223 14.12 1.47 -7.48
C PHE A 223 13.24 0.27 -7.86
N PRO A 224 12.70 0.24 -9.09
CA PRO A 224 11.93 -0.89 -9.58
C PRO A 224 12.78 -2.16 -9.66
N VAL A 225 12.17 -3.33 -9.52
CA VAL A 225 12.88 -4.59 -9.71
C VAL A 225 13.08 -4.92 -11.20
N GLN A 226 12.05 -4.73 -12.03
CA GLN A 226 12.10 -5.00 -13.48
C GLN A 226 11.83 -3.77 -14.34
N GLY A 227 10.82 -2.97 -13.98
CA GLY A 227 10.40 -1.82 -14.76
C GLY A 227 9.56 -0.83 -13.93
N LEU A 228 9.39 0.38 -14.45
CA LEU A 228 8.51 1.40 -13.89
C LEU A 228 7.24 1.52 -14.74
N PRO A 229 6.11 1.89 -14.12
CA PRO A 229 4.96 2.31 -14.88
C PRO A 229 5.26 3.56 -15.71
N GLU A 230 4.69 3.63 -16.92
CA GLU A 230 4.79 4.82 -17.76
C GLU A 230 4.00 5.98 -17.12
N GLY A 231 4.55 7.19 -17.13
CA GLY A 231 3.83 8.38 -16.66
C GLY A 231 3.81 8.60 -15.15
N LEU A 232 4.66 7.89 -14.39
CA LEU A 232 4.88 8.17 -12.97
C LEU A 232 5.34 9.64 -12.79
N SER A 233 4.63 10.38 -11.96
CA SER A 233 4.94 11.78 -11.61
C SER A 233 6.07 11.84 -10.56
N ALA A 234 6.39 13.05 -10.10
CA ALA A 234 7.30 13.22 -8.97
C ALA A 234 6.64 12.89 -7.60
N TYR A 235 5.33 12.64 -7.59
CA TYR A 235 4.50 12.45 -6.40
C TYR A 235 4.08 10.99 -6.28
N TYR A 236 5.03 10.09 -6.05
CA TYR A 236 4.72 8.68 -5.90
C TYR A 236 5.16 8.14 -4.54
N LEU A 237 4.53 7.05 -4.15
CA LEU A 237 4.91 6.18 -3.04
C LEU A 237 5.54 4.92 -3.64
N GLU A 238 6.72 4.53 -3.17
CA GLU A 238 7.33 3.22 -3.46
C GLU A 238 7.32 2.36 -2.21
N VAL A 239 6.71 1.18 -2.30
CA VAL A 239 6.49 0.24 -1.19
C VAL A 239 7.13 -1.09 -1.56
N ASP A 240 7.92 -1.66 -0.66
CA ASP A 240 8.41 -3.03 -0.77
C ASP A 240 7.26 -4.03 -0.49
N GLU A 241 7.47 -5.30 -0.83
CA GLU A 241 6.59 -6.37 -0.36
C GLU A 241 6.54 -6.37 1.18
N LEU A 242 5.37 -6.06 1.73
CA LEU A 242 5.10 -6.05 3.16
C LEU A 242 4.59 -7.42 3.62
N PRO A 243 4.80 -7.81 4.89
CA PRO A 243 4.24 -9.05 5.42
C PRO A 243 2.74 -9.18 5.14
N GLY A 244 2.33 -10.36 4.69
CA GLY A 244 0.97 -10.68 4.24
C GLY A 244 0.65 -10.28 2.79
N MET A 245 1.41 -9.38 2.16
CA MET A 245 1.21 -8.99 0.76
C MET A 245 1.93 -9.94 -0.20
N ASN A 246 1.45 -10.01 -1.44
CA ASN A 246 2.10 -10.72 -2.53
C ASN A 246 2.44 -9.73 -3.65
N LEU A 247 3.71 -9.33 -3.73
CA LEU A 247 4.29 -8.62 -4.86
C LEU A 247 5.34 -9.52 -5.53
N GLY A 248 5.10 -10.83 -5.60
CA GLY A 248 5.91 -11.78 -6.37
C GLY A 248 7.30 -12.11 -5.80
N GLY A 249 7.55 -11.84 -4.51
CA GLY A 249 8.81 -12.15 -3.84
C GLY A 249 9.88 -11.09 -4.08
N ASP A 250 10.18 -10.29 -3.06
CA ASP A 250 11.05 -9.12 -3.11
C ASP A 250 10.57 -8.01 -4.07
N GLY A 251 9.27 -7.97 -4.38
CA GLY A 251 8.71 -6.98 -5.29
C GLY A 251 8.52 -5.60 -4.69
N ARG A 252 8.33 -4.62 -5.59
CA ARG A 252 8.11 -3.21 -5.24
C ARG A 252 6.98 -2.63 -6.06
N ALA A 253 6.06 -1.98 -5.37
CA ALA A 253 4.95 -1.25 -5.96
C ALA A 253 5.29 0.23 -6.07
N GLN A 254 5.01 0.84 -7.22
CA GLN A 254 5.01 2.29 -7.41
C GLN A 254 3.56 2.77 -7.55
N ILE A 255 3.18 3.72 -6.71
CA ILE A 255 1.81 4.24 -6.63
C ILE A 255 1.86 5.76 -6.80
N ASP A 256 1.33 6.26 -7.91
CA ASP A 256 1.24 7.70 -8.15
C ASP A 256 0.11 8.34 -7.37
N LEU A 257 0.43 9.37 -6.60
CA LEU A 257 -0.53 10.07 -5.74
C LEU A 257 -1.35 11.12 -6.51
N GLU A 258 -0.92 11.54 -7.69
CA GLU A 258 -1.58 12.54 -8.53
C GLU A 258 -2.43 11.91 -9.64
N THR A 259 -1.99 10.80 -10.24
CA THR A 259 -2.62 10.21 -11.43
C THR A 259 -3.27 8.85 -11.18
N ASP A 260 -3.04 8.23 -10.02
CA ASP A 260 -3.40 6.83 -9.72
C ASP A 260 -2.68 5.79 -10.60
N GLU A 261 -1.62 6.19 -11.32
CA GLU A 261 -0.76 5.26 -12.04
C GLU A 261 -0.14 4.26 -11.06
N PHE A 262 -0.18 2.98 -11.40
CA PHE A 262 0.21 1.89 -10.51
C PHE A 262 0.81 0.74 -11.31
N ASP A 263 1.93 0.23 -10.83
CA ASP A 263 2.47 -1.06 -11.23
C ASP A 263 3.36 -1.61 -10.11
N TRP A 264 3.67 -2.89 -10.16
CA TRP A 264 4.67 -3.51 -9.30
C TRP A 264 5.53 -4.51 -10.08
N ALA A 265 6.76 -4.69 -9.62
CA ALA A 265 7.70 -5.62 -10.25
C ALA A 265 8.45 -6.45 -9.22
N CYS A 266 8.74 -7.72 -9.55
CA CYS A 266 9.46 -8.69 -8.71
C CYS A 266 10.69 -9.31 -9.37
N GLY A 267 11.50 -10.07 -8.62
CA GLY A 267 12.86 -10.51 -8.99
C GLY A 267 13.05 -12.01 -9.12
#